data_AF-A0A5R8ZD83-F1
#
_entry.id   AF-A0A5R8ZD83-F1
#
_cell.length_a   1.000
_cell.length_b   1.000
_cell.length_c   1.000
_cell.angle_alpha   90.00
_cell.angle_beta   90.00
_cell.angle_gamma   90.00
#
_symmetry.space_group_name_H-M   'P 1'
#
loop_
_entity.id
_entity.type
_entity.pdbx_description
1 polymer ?
#
loop_
_entity_poly.entity_id
_entity_poly.type
_entity_poly.pdbx_seq_one_letter_code
_entity_poly.pdbx_strand_id
1 'polypeptide(L)'
;MDELVDHWTVLSDEADLVNCREIRDHLGFRECSVADADKLIDWLAVNVAHAERQSDRVREELLKQCRTERIEPPTSGRITRIVRSALHNAEETWFAKIAARLDAEATARVLALIAPEGDAGEAQQEVEEDQADAIGACQ
;
A
#
# COMPACT_ATOMS: atom_id res chain seq x y z
N MET A 1 33.99 -12.01 0.26
CA MET A 1 32.78 -11.48 0.93
C MET A 1 31.56 -11.49 0.02
N ASP A 2 31.72 -11.49 -1.31
CA ASP A 2 30.60 -11.66 -2.27
C ASP A 2 30.05 -13.09 -2.36
N GLU A 3 30.87 -14.12 -2.15
CA GLU A 3 30.43 -15.52 -2.37
C GLU A 3 29.45 -16.06 -1.31
N LEU A 4 29.39 -15.40 -0.14
CA LEU A 4 28.39 -15.68 0.90
C LEU A 4 27.06 -14.94 0.65
N VAL A 5 27.01 -14.01 -0.30
CA VAL A 5 25.81 -13.20 -0.59
C VAL A 5 24.75 -14.02 -1.34
N ASP A 6 25.18 -14.98 -2.16
CA ASP A 6 24.30 -15.82 -2.97
C ASP A 6 23.76 -17.05 -2.24
N HIS A 7 24.39 -17.47 -1.14
CA HIS A 7 23.97 -18.66 -0.39
C HIS A 7 22.75 -18.41 0.52
N TRP A 8 22.42 -17.14 0.77
CA TRP A 8 21.42 -16.75 1.77
C TRP A 8 20.00 -16.61 1.25
N THR A 9 19.80 -16.59 -0.06
CA THR A 9 18.47 -16.55 -0.67
C THR A 9 17.75 -17.90 -0.60
N VAL A 10 18.45 -18.99 -0.26
CA VAL A 10 17.98 -20.38 -0.47
C VAL A 10 17.60 -21.13 0.81
N LEU A 11 17.99 -20.67 2.01
CA LEU A 11 17.90 -21.46 3.26
C LEU A 11 17.04 -20.82 4.38
N SER A 12 15.93 -20.18 4.01
CA SER A 12 15.26 -19.18 4.87
C SER A 12 14.25 -19.66 5.93
N ASP A 13 14.42 -20.81 6.59
CA ASP A 13 13.52 -21.14 7.72
C ASP A 13 14.25 -21.63 9.00
N GLU A 14 15.20 -22.58 8.91
CA GLU A 14 15.92 -23.09 10.10
C GLU A 14 17.33 -22.47 10.26
N ALA A 15 17.98 -22.12 9.14
CA ALA A 15 19.26 -21.42 9.15
C ALA A 15 19.13 -19.96 9.58
N ASP A 16 17.97 -19.33 9.35
CA ASP A 16 17.72 -17.92 9.70
C ASP A 16 17.99 -17.66 11.19
N LEU A 17 17.55 -18.53 12.10
CA LEU A 17 17.73 -18.32 13.55
C LEU A 17 19.18 -18.43 14.03
N VAL A 18 19.94 -19.38 13.47
CA VAL A 18 21.37 -19.55 13.80
C VAL A 18 22.16 -18.37 13.29
N ASN A 19 21.82 -17.90 12.09
CA ASN A 19 22.47 -16.78 11.45
C ASN A 19 22.20 -15.46 12.16
N CYS A 20 20.95 -15.22 12.56
CA CYS A 20 20.53 -14.04 13.33
C CYS A 20 21.41 -13.80 14.57
N ARG A 21 21.84 -14.87 15.25
CA ARG A 21 22.72 -14.78 16.41
C ARG A 21 24.16 -14.43 16.02
N GLU A 22 24.73 -15.13 15.05
CA GLU A 22 26.11 -14.89 14.61
C GLU A 22 26.28 -13.51 13.92
N ILE A 23 25.28 -13.07 13.14
CA ILE A 23 25.20 -11.73 12.55
C ILE A 23 25.25 -10.63 13.61
N ARG A 24 24.49 -10.80 14.71
CA ARG A 24 24.43 -9.82 15.79
C ARG A 24 25.75 -9.72 16.54
N ASP A 25 26.35 -10.87 16.84
CA ASP A 25 27.55 -10.96 17.65
C ASP A 25 28.82 -10.52 16.89
N HIS A 26 28.88 -10.73 15.56
CA HIS A 26 30.08 -10.46 14.77
C HIS A 26 30.00 -9.27 13.80
N LEU A 27 28.81 -8.89 13.33
CA LEU A 27 28.65 -7.90 12.25
C LEU A 27 27.98 -6.59 12.70
N GLY A 28 27.53 -6.49 13.96
CA GLY A 28 26.97 -5.26 14.52
C GLY A 28 25.63 -4.87 13.90
N PHE A 29 24.82 -5.86 13.52
CA PHE A 29 23.45 -5.67 13.06
C PHE A 29 22.49 -5.56 14.24
N ARG A 30 21.40 -4.81 14.06
CA ARG A 30 20.33 -4.65 15.05
C ARG A 30 19.06 -5.36 14.61
N GLU A 31 18.27 -5.84 15.57
CA GLU A 31 16.98 -6.47 15.31
C GLU A 31 16.02 -5.49 14.58
N CYS A 32 15.26 -6.01 13.62
CA CYS A 32 14.25 -5.22 12.89
C CYS A 32 13.07 -4.88 13.82
N SER A 33 13.03 -3.62 14.28
CA SER A 33 11.91 -3.12 15.07
C SER A 33 10.68 -2.87 14.19
N VAL A 34 9.52 -2.65 14.82
CA VAL A 34 8.29 -2.27 14.10
C VAL A 34 8.50 -0.94 13.36
N ALA A 35 9.14 0.04 13.99
CA ALA A 35 9.41 1.34 13.37
C ALA A 35 10.36 1.22 12.15
N ASP A 36 11.26 0.23 12.14
CA ASP A 36 12.09 -0.04 10.97
C ASP A 36 11.29 -0.69 9.86
N ALA A 37 10.40 -1.63 10.20
CA ALA A 37 9.50 -2.23 9.23
C ALA A 37 8.64 -1.15 8.55
N ASP A 38 8.08 -0.20 9.30
CA ASP A 38 7.29 0.90 8.74
C ASP A 38 8.13 1.79 7.81
N LYS A 39 9.35 2.16 8.22
CA LYS A 39 10.28 2.92 7.37
C LYS A 39 10.63 2.18 6.09
N LEU A 40 10.86 0.87 6.18
CA LEU A 40 11.17 0.03 5.02
C LEU A 40 9.97 -0.11 4.09
N ILE A 41 8.74 -0.18 4.63
CA ILE A 41 7.50 -0.17 3.83
C ILE A 41 7.41 1.14 3.04
N ASP A 42 7.56 2.28 3.71
CA ASP A 42 7.46 3.60 3.07
C ASP A 42 8.56 3.80 2.02
N TRP A 43 9.80 3.39 2.36
CA TRP A 43 10.92 3.46 1.43
C TRP A 43 10.70 2.59 0.19
N LEU A 44 10.23 1.35 0.37
CA LEU A 44 9.93 0.46 -0.76
C LEU A 44 8.79 1.02 -1.61
N ALA A 45 7.72 1.53 -1.00
CA ALA A 45 6.58 2.11 -1.69
C ALA A 45 7.00 3.24 -2.64
N VAL A 46 7.88 4.13 -2.16
CA VAL A 46 8.33 5.31 -2.90
C VAL A 46 9.44 4.98 -3.90
N ASN A 47 10.39 4.11 -3.57
CA ASN A 47 11.62 3.94 -4.37
C ASN A 47 11.60 2.72 -5.30
N VAL A 48 10.81 1.68 -5.00
CA VAL A 48 10.86 0.41 -5.73
C VAL A 48 9.48 0.01 -6.27
N ALA A 49 8.48 -0.09 -5.40
CA ALA A 49 7.15 -0.61 -5.71
C ALA A 49 6.33 0.26 -6.69
N HIS A 50 6.76 1.51 -6.90
CA HIS A 50 6.19 2.37 -7.94
C HIS A 50 6.60 1.92 -9.36
N ALA A 51 7.78 1.31 -9.54
CA ALA A 51 8.27 0.91 -10.86
C ALA A 51 8.24 -0.62 -11.06
N GLU A 52 8.44 -1.38 -9.98
CA GLU A 52 8.50 -2.83 -9.99
C GLU A 52 7.34 -3.43 -9.19
N ARG A 53 6.60 -4.36 -9.81
CA ARG A 53 5.41 -5.00 -9.23
C ARG A 53 5.62 -6.46 -8.89
N GLN A 54 6.71 -7.06 -9.36
CA GLN A 54 7.06 -8.43 -9.02
C GLN A 54 7.55 -8.50 -7.56
N SER A 55 6.81 -9.22 -6.73
CA SER A 55 7.10 -9.36 -5.29
C SER A 55 8.50 -9.87 -4.98
N ASP A 56 9.04 -10.75 -5.82
CA ASP A 56 10.38 -11.32 -5.61
C ASP A 56 11.47 -10.26 -5.79
N ARG A 57 11.31 -9.36 -6.76
CA ARG A 57 12.24 -8.25 -7.00
C ARG A 57 12.17 -7.22 -5.87
N VAL A 58 10.97 -6.90 -5.40
CA VAL A 58 10.79 -6.01 -4.23
C VAL A 58 11.40 -6.63 -2.96
N ARG A 59 11.31 -7.96 -2.80
CA ARG A 59 11.98 -8.70 -1.72
C ARG A 59 13.50 -8.60 -1.81
N GLU A 60 14.09 -8.74 -3.00
CA GLU A 60 15.53 -8.59 -3.20
C GLU A 60 16.01 -7.20 -2.76
N GLU A 61 15.30 -6.13 -3.16
CA GLU A 61 15.64 -4.76 -2.78
C GLU A 61 15.46 -4.50 -1.29
N LEU A 62 14.42 -5.06 -0.66
CA LEU A 62 14.25 -5.00 0.80
C LEU A 62 15.46 -5.57 1.53
N LEU A 63 15.93 -6.75 1.12
CA LEU A 63 17.08 -7.41 1.76
C LEU A 63 18.37 -6.59 1.56
N LYS A 64 18.55 -5.95 0.41
CA LYS A 64 19.67 -5.01 0.19
C LYS A 64 19.58 -3.81 1.11
N GLN A 65 18.39 -3.21 1.25
CA GLN A 65 18.21 -2.03 2.10
C GLN A 65 18.42 -2.35 3.59
N CYS A 66 17.92 -3.50 4.06
CA CYS A 66 18.21 -3.98 5.42
C CYS A 66 19.73 -4.07 5.69
N ARG A 67 20.51 -4.55 4.71
CA ARG A 67 21.97 -4.61 4.83
C ARG A 67 22.62 -3.22 4.89
N THR A 68 22.18 -2.29 4.05
CA THR A 68 22.66 -0.90 4.05
C THR A 68 22.44 -0.24 5.41
N GLU A 69 21.28 -0.47 6.03
CA GLU A 69 20.93 0.09 7.34
C GLU A 69 21.42 -0.74 8.53
N ARG A 70 22.15 -1.84 8.27
CA ARG A 70 22.63 -2.82 9.27
C ARG A 70 21.49 -3.35 10.14
N ILE A 71 20.33 -3.54 9.54
CA ILE A 71 19.15 -4.17 10.13
C ILE A 71 19.21 -5.66 9.79
N GLU A 72 19.05 -6.48 10.82
CA GLU A 72 18.94 -7.93 10.68
C GLU A 72 17.74 -8.27 9.78
N PRO A 73 17.92 -9.14 8.77
CA PRO A 73 16.81 -9.51 7.89
C PRO A 73 15.67 -10.08 8.74
N PRO A 74 14.45 -9.52 8.65
CA PRO A 74 13.32 -10.03 9.42
C PRO A 74 12.93 -11.43 8.93
N THR A 75 12.17 -12.18 9.73
CA THR A 75 11.72 -13.53 9.35
C THR A 75 10.99 -13.54 8.00
N SER A 76 11.05 -14.65 7.27
CA SER A 76 10.41 -14.83 5.95
C SER A 76 8.95 -14.35 5.91
N GLY A 77 8.18 -14.68 6.95
CA GLY A 77 6.79 -14.22 7.12
C GLY A 77 6.66 -12.69 7.32
N ARG A 78 7.59 -12.06 8.05
CA ARG A 78 7.62 -10.59 8.21
C ARG A 78 8.04 -9.89 6.92
N ILE A 79 9.03 -10.43 6.20
CA ILE A 79 9.44 -9.94 4.87
C ILE A 79 8.25 -9.91 3.91
N THR A 80 7.51 -11.01 3.83
CA THR A 80 6.35 -11.13 2.93
C THR A 80 5.29 -10.07 3.24
N ARG A 81 5.05 -9.78 4.53
CA ARG A 81 4.11 -8.73 4.96
C ARG A 81 4.59 -7.34 4.57
N ILE A 82 5.86 -7.01 4.84
CA ILE A 82 6.47 -5.72 4.47
C ILE A 82 6.36 -5.48 2.96
N VAL A 83 6.73 -6.47 2.15
CA VAL A 83 6.66 -6.37 0.68
C VAL A 83 5.21 -6.15 0.21
N ARG A 84 4.25 -6.91 0.75
CA ARG A 84 2.83 -6.74 0.41
C ARG A 84 2.31 -5.35 0.79
N SER A 85 2.64 -4.87 1.98
CA SER A 85 2.26 -3.54 2.44
C SER A 85 2.85 -2.45 1.57
N ALA A 86 4.13 -2.55 1.18
CA ALA A 86 4.76 -1.58 0.30
C ALA A 86 4.11 -1.53 -1.09
N LEU A 87 3.81 -2.69 -1.68
CA LEU A 87 3.11 -2.79 -2.96
C LEU A 87 1.70 -2.18 -2.88
N HIS A 88 0.96 -2.51 -1.82
CA HIS A 88 -0.38 -1.96 -1.61
C HIS A 88 -0.36 -0.43 -1.41
N ASN A 89 0.59 0.11 -0.64
CA ASN A 89 0.72 1.55 -0.45
C ASN A 89 1.07 2.29 -1.76
N ALA A 90 1.92 1.69 -2.58
CA ALA A 90 2.24 2.24 -3.91
C ALA A 90 1.01 2.23 -4.84
N GLU A 91 0.20 1.17 -4.80
CA GLU A 91 -1.07 1.06 -5.52
C GLU A 91 -2.06 2.13 -5.11
N GLU A 92 -2.32 2.28 -3.82
CA GLU A 92 -3.24 3.31 -3.29
C GLU A 92 -2.80 4.71 -3.71
N THR A 93 -1.50 5.00 -3.63
CA THR A 93 -0.93 6.27 -4.08
C THR A 93 -1.17 6.51 -5.57
N TRP A 94 -1.06 5.46 -6.39
CA TRP A 94 -1.32 5.55 -7.82
C TRP A 94 -2.80 5.74 -8.14
N PHE A 95 -3.67 4.99 -7.48
CA PHE A 95 -5.12 5.14 -7.65
C PHE A 95 -5.58 6.53 -7.24
N ALA A 96 -5.11 7.05 -6.12
CA ALA A 96 -5.41 8.42 -5.70
C ALA A 96 -4.96 9.46 -6.76
N LYS A 97 -3.76 9.28 -7.34
CA LYS A 97 -3.25 10.16 -8.41
C LYS A 97 -4.08 10.07 -9.70
N ILE A 98 -4.52 8.88 -10.08
CA ILE A 98 -5.36 8.70 -11.27
C ILE A 98 -6.75 9.28 -11.04
N ALA A 99 -7.36 8.98 -9.88
CA ALA A 99 -8.67 9.49 -9.50
C ALA A 99 -8.69 11.03 -9.45
N ALA A 100 -7.63 11.65 -8.91
CA ALA A 100 -7.49 13.11 -8.86
C ALA A 100 -7.42 13.78 -10.25
N ARG A 101 -7.20 13.02 -11.33
CA ARG A 101 -7.20 13.52 -12.71
C ARG A 101 -8.55 13.39 -13.41
N LEU A 102 -9.50 12.69 -12.81
CA LEU A 102 -10.86 12.54 -13.34
C LEU A 102 -11.72 13.70 -12.83
N ASP A 103 -12.44 14.36 -13.74
CA ASP A 103 -13.48 15.29 -13.35
C ASP A 103 -14.77 14.55 -12.96
N ALA A 104 -15.74 15.29 -12.44
CA ALA A 104 -17.01 14.72 -11.98
C ALA A 104 -17.77 14.02 -13.11
N GLU A 105 -17.71 14.57 -14.33
CA GLU A 105 -18.38 14.01 -15.50
C GLU A 105 -17.76 12.68 -15.94
N ALA A 106 -16.44 12.62 -16.09
CA ALA A 106 -15.74 11.38 -16.42
C ALA A 106 -15.94 10.31 -15.33
N THR A 107 -15.94 10.71 -14.06
CA THR A 107 -16.20 9.81 -12.93
C THR A 107 -17.61 9.21 -13.03
N ALA A 108 -18.63 10.02 -13.26
CA ALA A 108 -20.01 9.56 -13.41
C ALA A 108 -20.18 8.58 -14.59
N ARG A 109 -19.53 8.86 -15.72
CA ARG A 109 -19.55 7.96 -16.89
C ARG A 109 -18.91 6.60 -16.60
N VAL A 110 -17.80 6.57 -15.87
CA VAL A 110 -17.14 5.31 -15.48
C VAL A 110 -18.01 4.52 -14.50
N LEU A 111 -18.62 5.18 -13.52
CA LEU A 111 -19.53 4.52 -12.57
C LEU A 111 -20.76 3.92 -13.28
N ALA A 112 -21.31 4.61 -14.26
CA ALA A 112 -22.42 4.11 -15.06
C ALA A 112 -22.09 2.83 -15.85
N LEU A 113 -20.82 2.56 -16.18
CA LEU A 113 -20.41 1.31 -16.83
C LEU A 113 -20.41 0.10 -15.88
N ILE A 114 -20.26 0.34 -14.58
CA ILE A 114 -20.15 -0.70 -13.55
C ILE A 114 -21.50 -0.89 -12.84
N ALA A 115 -22.39 0.10 -12.92
CA ALA A 115 -23.73 0.02 -12.37
C ALA A 115 -24.47 -1.21 -12.94
N PRO A 116 -25.05 -2.06 -12.08
CA PRO A 116 -25.87 -3.17 -12.56
C PRO A 116 -27.06 -2.60 -13.35
N GLU A 117 -27.47 -3.30 -14.41
CA GLU A 117 -28.63 -2.91 -15.22
C GLU A 117 -29.90 -2.92 -14.35
N GLY A 118 -30.24 -1.75 -13.78
CA GLY A 118 -31.35 -1.59 -12.85
C GLY A 118 -31.23 -0.44 -11.84
N ASP A 119 -30.06 0.16 -11.64
CA ASP A 119 -29.88 1.27 -10.69
C ASP A 119 -29.68 2.61 -11.41
N ALA A 120 -30.73 3.06 -12.10
CA ALA A 120 -30.84 4.45 -12.55
C ALA A 120 -31.45 5.25 -11.39
N GLY A 121 -30.60 5.98 -10.67
CA GLY A 121 -30.93 6.63 -9.41
C GLY A 121 -32.15 7.55 -9.42
N GLU A 122 -32.95 7.45 -8.37
CA GLU A 122 -33.88 8.50 -7.97
C GLU A 122 -33.09 9.61 -7.25
N ALA A 123 -32.58 10.58 -8.01
CA ALA A 123 -32.21 11.87 -7.45
C ALA A 123 -33.52 12.65 -7.21
N GLN A 124 -34.11 12.48 -6.03
CA GLN A 124 -35.25 13.28 -5.59
C GLN A 124 -34.77 14.71 -5.29
N GLN A 125 -35.01 15.60 -6.23
CA GLN A 125 -34.92 17.04 -6.03
C GLN A 125 -36.35 17.51 -5.70
N GLU A 126 -36.76 17.38 -4.43
CA GLU A 126 -37.96 18.04 -3.93
C GLU A 126 -37.62 19.51 -3.70
N VAL A 127 -38.02 20.35 -4.66
CA VAL A 127 -38.26 21.77 -4.42
C VAL A 127 -39.75 21.90 -4.20
N GLU A 128 -40.18 21.90 -2.94
CA GLU A 128 -41.56 22.26 -2.60
C GLU A 128 -41.59 23.75 -2.24
N GLU A 129 -41.98 24.56 -3.22
CA GLU A 129 -42.39 25.95 -3.02
C GLU A 129 -43.68 25.96 -2.21
N ASP A 130 -43.58 26.44 -0.97
CA ASP A 130 -44.71 26.64 -0.08
C ASP A 130 -45.52 27.86 -0.54
N GLN A 131 -46.46 27.65 -1.47
CA GLN A 131 -47.45 28.64 -1.87
C GLN A 131 -48.72 28.45 -1.04
N ALA A 132 -48.71 29.04 0.16
CA ALA A 132 -49.90 29.18 0.98
C ALA A 132 -50.76 30.33 0.42
N ASP A 133 -51.84 29.98 -0.28
CA ASP A 133 -52.90 30.92 -0.60
C ASP A 133 -54.17 30.60 0.21
N ALA A 134 -54.77 31.71 0.67
CA ALA A 134 -56.05 31.88 1.36
C ALA A 134 -56.08 31.63 2.88
N ILE A 135 -56.33 32.72 3.64
CA ILE A 135 -57.64 32.98 4.26
C ILE A 135 -57.76 34.50 4.47
N GLY A 136 -58.96 35.03 4.21
CA GLY A 136 -59.21 36.44 3.92
C GLY A 136 -59.21 37.40 5.11
N ALA A 137 -59.28 38.68 4.74
CA ALA A 137 -59.90 39.72 5.55
C ALA A 137 -60.66 40.66 4.62
N CYS A 138 -61.98 40.66 4.75
CA CYS A 138 -62.84 41.72 4.27
C CYS A 138 -62.48 43.03 4.98
N GLN A 139 -62.25 44.10 4.22
CA GLN A 139 -62.71 45.46 4.54
C GLN A 139 -62.66 46.34 3.28
#